data_AF-F7KRF0-F1
#
_entry.id   AF-F7KRF0-F1
#
_cell.length_a   1.000
_cell.length_b   1.000
_cell.length_c   1.000
_cell.angle_alpha   90.00
_cell.angle_beta   90.00
_cell.angle_gamma   90.00
#
_symmetry.space_group_name_H-M   'P 1'
#
loop_
_entity.id
_entity.type
_entity.pdbx_description
1 polymer ?
#
loop_
_entity_poly.entity_id
_entity_poly.type
_entity_poly.pdbx_seq_one_letter_code
_entity_poly.pdbx_strand_id
1 'polypeptide(L)'
;MWTYEKRLQYPVKISKTCPKTAQLIISQFGGPDGELAASMRYLSQRYTMPCKEVAGLLTDIGTEELAHLEIVCAIIYQLTKDMSPEDAKTAGFDAYYIDHTSGLWPQAAGGIPFNACEFQSKGDAITDLFEDLAAEQKARTTYDNILRVVDDPEIKDPIRFLRAREVVHFQRFGEALEKTKDRLDAKNYYYANPEFDKKLFG
;
A
#
# COMPACT_ATOMS: atom_id res chain seq x y z
N MET A 1 5.91 -2.63 -19.74
CA MET A 1 4.65 -2.27 -20.44
C MET A 1 3.51 -2.65 -19.51
N TRP A 2 2.51 -1.79 -19.36
CA TRP A 2 1.32 -2.05 -18.54
C TRP A 2 0.12 -2.30 -19.44
N THR A 3 -0.82 -3.12 -18.98
CA THR A 3 -2.14 -3.27 -19.60
C THR A 3 -3.17 -2.97 -18.53
N TYR A 4 -4.20 -2.21 -18.90
CA TYR A 4 -5.29 -1.87 -17.99
C TYR A 4 -6.55 -2.66 -18.35
N GLU A 5 -7.20 -3.20 -17.33
CA GLU A 5 -8.50 -3.85 -17.39
C GLU A 5 -9.45 -3.05 -16.49
N LYS A 6 -10.66 -2.75 -16.96
CA LYS A 6 -11.63 -1.90 -16.26
C LYS A 6 -12.23 -2.57 -15.02
N ARG A 7 -12.17 -3.89 -14.95
CA ARG A 7 -12.67 -4.66 -13.81
C ARG A 7 -11.70 -4.52 -12.64
N LEU A 8 -12.22 -4.06 -11.50
CA LEU A 8 -11.50 -4.11 -10.24
C LEU A 8 -11.10 -5.55 -9.91
N GLN A 9 -9.92 -5.73 -9.32
CA GLN A 9 -9.46 -7.05 -8.84
C GLN A 9 -10.44 -7.66 -7.84
N TYR A 10 -11.09 -6.82 -7.02
CA TYR A 10 -12.16 -7.20 -6.12
C TYR A 10 -13.34 -6.21 -6.24
N PRO A 11 -14.60 -6.68 -6.31
CA PRO A 11 -15.74 -5.80 -6.54
C PRO A 11 -16.00 -4.85 -5.37
N VAL A 12 -16.28 -3.58 -5.68
CA VAL A 12 -16.73 -2.56 -4.71
C VAL A 12 -18.12 -2.09 -5.09
N LYS A 13 -19.10 -2.29 -4.21
CA LYS A 13 -20.52 -1.96 -4.42
C LYS A 13 -21.10 -1.34 -3.15
N ILE A 14 -20.78 -0.07 -2.91
CA ILE A 14 -21.26 0.71 -1.77
C ILE A 14 -22.48 1.51 -2.23
N SER A 15 -23.61 1.28 -1.56
CA SER A 15 -24.91 1.85 -1.86
C SER A 15 -25.16 3.18 -1.13
N LYS A 16 -24.47 3.41 -0.01
CA LYS A 16 -24.68 4.58 0.86
C LYS A 16 -23.45 5.48 0.93
N THR A 17 -23.65 6.75 0.56
CA THR A 17 -22.67 7.84 0.74
C THR A 17 -22.37 8.03 2.23
N CYS A 18 -21.08 8.14 2.58
CA CYS A 18 -20.62 8.41 3.94
C CYS A 18 -19.23 9.07 3.92
N PRO A 19 -19.16 10.42 3.82
CA PRO A 19 -17.89 11.14 3.71
C PRO A 19 -16.98 10.95 4.93
N LYS A 20 -17.57 10.79 6.12
CA LYS A 20 -16.83 10.48 7.35
C LYS A 20 -16.04 9.18 7.24
N THR A 21 -16.63 8.15 6.65
CA THR A 21 -15.93 6.87 6.45
C THR A 21 -14.88 6.98 5.35
N ALA A 22 -15.16 7.76 4.30
CA ALA A 22 -14.18 8.06 3.25
C ALA A 22 -12.92 8.72 3.84
N GLN A 23 -13.10 9.66 4.77
CA GLN A 23 -12.01 10.35 5.47
C GLN A 23 -11.09 9.39 6.24
N LEU A 24 -11.63 8.30 6.79
CA LEU A 24 -10.83 7.30 7.52
C LEU A 24 -10.07 6.38 6.54
N ILE A 25 -10.76 5.95 5.48
CA ILE A 25 -10.21 5.02 4.48
C ILE A 25 -9.14 5.67 3.61
N ILE A 26 -9.16 7.00 3.45
CA ILE A 26 -8.17 7.73 2.64
C ILE A 26 -6.72 7.48 3.08
N SER A 27 -6.48 7.11 4.35
CA SER A 27 -5.16 6.67 4.81
C SER A 27 -4.60 5.49 4.01
N GLN A 28 -5.44 4.59 3.49
CA GLN A 28 -4.97 3.49 2.64
C GLN A 28 -4.78 3.92 1.18
N PHE A 29 -5.24 5.10 0.79
CA PHE A 29 -4.89 5.67 -0.50
C PHE A 29 -3.52 6.38 -0.43
N GLY A 30 -3.39 7.39 0.43
CA GLY A 30 -2.21 8.27 0.46
C GLY A 30 -1.54 8.44 1.81
N GLY A 31 -1.85 7.61 2.80
CA GLY A 31 -1.11 7.57 4.06
C GLY A 31 0.22 6.81 3.95
N PRO A 32 1.06 6.89 5.01
CA PRO A 32 2.39 6.26 5.07
C PRO A 32 2.39 4.77 4.73
N ASP A 33 1.36 4.08 5.22
CA ASP A 33 1.23 2.62 5.16
C ASP A 33 0.14 2.20 4.17
N GLY A 34 -0.20 3.06 3.20
CA GLY A 34 -1.22 2.82 2.18
C GLY A 34 -0.67 2.28 0.86
N GLU A 35 -1.59 1.98 -0.06
CA GLU A 35 -1.31 1.26 -1.31
C GLU A 35 -0.43 2.04 -2.29
N LEU A 36 -0.49 3.38 -2.23
CA LEU A 36 0.41 4.21 -3.04
C LEU A 36 1.85 4.06 -2.58
N ALA A 37 2.11 4.00 -1.27
CA ALA A 37 3.44 3.77 -0.74
C ALA A 37 3.94 2.36 -1.11
N ALA A 38 3.08 1.35 -0.91
CA ALA A 38 3.37 -0.06 -1.22
C ALA A 38 3.75 -0.25 -2.69
N SER A 39 2.89 0.19 -3.62
CA SER A 39 3.15 0.09 -5.06
C SER A 39 4.45 0.78 -5.48
N MET A 40 4.69 2.01 -5.02
CA MET A 40 5.90 2.76 -5.39
C MET A 40 7.16 2.12 -4.80
N ARG A 41 7.11 1.60 -3.58
CA ARG A 41 8.20 0.88 -2.91
C ARG A 41 8.64 -0.32 -3.74
N TYR A 42 7.74 -1.27 -3.96
CA TYR A 42 8.09 -2.57 -4.56
C TYR A 42 8.49 -2.42 -6.04
N LEU A 43 7.79 -1.55 -6.78
CA LEU A 43 8.12 -1.28 -8.19
C LEU A 43 9.44 -0.52 -8.36
N SER A 44 9.92 0.18 -7.33
CA SER A 44 11.26 0.82 -7.34
C SER A 44 12.36 -0.19 -7.03
N GLN A 45 12.22 -0.96 -5.95
CA GLN A 45 13.24 -1.89 -5.46
C GLN A 45 13.57 -3.00 -6.48
N ARG A 46 12.60 -3.43 -7.30
CA ARG A 46 12.80 -4.50 -8.29
C ARG A 46 13.97 -4.25 -9.25
N TYR A 47 14.32 -2.98 -9.52
CA TYR A 47 15.35 -2.64 -10.49
C TYR A 47 16.77 -2.92 -9.98
N THR A 48 16.95 -2.90 -8.66
CA THR A 48 18.24 -3.12 -8.01
C THR A 48 18.30 -4.46 -7.27
N MET A 49 17.19 -5.20 -7.19
CA MET A 49 17.13 -6.52 -6.59
C MET A 49 17.99 -7.54 -7.39
N PRO A 50 19.06 -8.11 -6.81
CA PRO A 50 19.98 -9.00 -7.54
C PRO A 50 19.38 -10.40 -7.80
N CYS A 51 18.45 -10.84 -6.96
CA CYS A 51 17.79 -12.13 -7.12
C CYS A 51 16.62 -11.97 -8.10
N LYS A 52 16.77 -12.50 -9.33
CA LYS A 52 15.77 -12.33 -10.40
C LYS A 52 14.37 -12.82 -10.02
N GLU A 53 14.28 -13.91 -9.27
CA GLU A 53 13.02 -14.44 -8.78
C GLU A 53 12.36 -13.49 -7.77
N VAL A 54 13.14 -12.82 -6.92
CA VAL A 54 12.64 -11.81 -5.99
C VAL A 54 12.28 -10.51 -6.71
N ALA A 55 13.06 -10.11 -7.72
CA ALA A 55 12.70 -8.98 -8.59
C ALA A 55 11.36 -9.24 -9.33
N GLY A 56 11.11 -10.50 -9.72
CA GLY A 56 9.82 -10.95 -10.25
C GLY A 56 8.71 -10.79 -9.20
N LEU A 57 8.92 -11.29 -7.98
CA LEU A 57 7.96 -11.14 -6.89
C LEU A 57 7.62 -9.68 -6.57
N LEU A 58 8.62 -8.80 -6.49
CA LEU A 58 8.44 -7.36 -6.28
C LEU A 58 7.62 -6.73 -7.42
N THR A 59 7.80 -7.22 -8.65
CA THR A 59 6.98 -6.79 -9.79
C THR A 59 5.54 -7.26 -9.66
N ASP A 60 5.33 -8.51 -9.26
CA ASP A 60 4.00 -9.09 -9.11
C ASP A 60 3.21 -8.39 -8.01
N ILE A 61 3.80 -8.26 -6.81
CA ILE A 61 3.17 -7.60 -5.66
C ILE A 61 2.99 -6.10 -5.92
N GLY A 62 4.04 -5.39 -6.37
CA GLY A 62 3.92 -3.96 -6.68
C GLY A 62 2.89 -3.63 -7.77
N THR A 63 2.63 -4.57 -8.68
CA THR A 63 1.54 -4.47 -9.67
C THR A 63 0.18 -4.71 -9.02
N GLU A 64 0.07 -5.68 -8.12
CA GLU A 64 -1.13 -5.93 -7.33
C GLU A 64 -1.50 -4.73 -6.45
N GLU A 65 -0.53 -4.04 -5.85
CA GLU A 65 -0.80 -2.84 -5.05
C GLU A 65 -1.42 -1.69 -5.85
N LEU A 66 -1.15 -1.60 -7.16
CA LEU A 66 -1.85 -0.64 -8.01
C LEU A 66 -3.33 -1.01 -8.20
N ALA A 67 -3.67 -2.30 -8.16
CA ALA A 67 -5.07 -2.74 -8.15
C ALA A 67 -5.73 -2.53 -6.79
N HIS A 68 -4.99 -2.70 -5.69
CA HIS A 68 -5.45 -2.36 -4.34
C HIS A 68 -5.74 -0.86 -4.21
N LEU A 69 -4.83 -0.02 -4.71
CA LEU A 69 -5.02 1.43 -4.83
C LEU A 69 -6.32 1.77 -5.56
N GLU A 70 -6.61 1.08 -6.67
CA GLU A 70 -7.86 1.28 -7.43
C GLU A 70 -9.10 0.86 -6.63
N ILE A 71 -9.03 -0.25 -5.88
CA ILE A 71 -10.11 -0.68 -4.97
C ILE A 71 -10.35 0.38 -3.89
N VAL A 72 -9.31 0.88 -3.23
CA VAL A 72 -9.42 1.93 -2.20
C VAL A 72 -9.99 3.21 -2.80
N CYS A 73 -9.53 3.63 -3.98
CA CYS A 73 -10.09 4.76 -4.71
C CYS A 73 -11.58 4.56 -5.03
N ALA A 74 -11.96 3.36 -5.49
CA ALA A 74 -13.36 3.05 -5.77
C ALA A 74 -14.24 3.12 -4.52
N ILE A 75 -13.72 2.69 -3.35
CA ILE A 75 -14.41 2.83 -2.05
C ILE A 75 -14.62 4.31 -1.73
N ILE A 76 -13.55 5.11 -1.74
CA ILE A 76 -13.60 6.55 -1.41
C ILE A 76 -14.54 7.30 -2.35
N TYR A 77 -14.46 7.01 -3.65
CA TYR A 77 -15.35 7.59 -4.66
C TYR A 77 -16.82 7.27 -4.37
N GLN A 78 -17.17 5.99 -4.14
CA GLN A 78 -18.56 5.62 -3.89
C GLN A 78 -19.09 6.19 -2.56
N LEU A 79 -18.22 6.41 -1.58
CA LEU A 79 -18.58 7.05 -0.31
C LEU A 79 -18.78 8.56 -0.40
N THR A 80 -18.36 9.21 -1.50
CA THR A 80 -18.39 10.68 -1.66
C THR A 80 -19.12 11.18 -2.91
N LYS A 81 -19.42 10.32 -3.89
CA LYS A 81 -19.98 10.71 -5.21
C LYS A 81 -21.29 11.49 -5.18
N ASP A 82 -22.16 11.25 -4.18
CA ASP A 82 -23.47 11.90 -4.04
C ASP A 82 -23.52 12.82 -2.80
N MET A 83 -22.36 13.22 -2.27
CA MET A 83 -22.25 14.06 -1.09
C MET A 83 -22.77 15.47 -1.34
N SER A 84 -23.65 15.96 -0.46
CA SER A 84 -24.03 17.38 -0.44
C SER A 84 -23.04 18.23 0.38
N PRO A 85 -23.00 19.56 0.18
CA PRO A 85 -22.19 20.43 1.03
C PRO A 85 -22.53 20.35 2.53
N GLU A 86 -23.75 19.96 2.89
CA GLU A 86 -24.16 19.79 4.28
C GLU A 86 -23.64 18.47 4.87
N ASP A 87 -23.60 17.40 4.06
CA ASP A 87 -22.97 16.14 4.45
C ASP A 87 -21.47 16.35 4.74
N ALA A 88 -20.78 17.14 3.92
CA ALA A 88 -19.36 17.46 4.12
C ALA A 88 -19.11 18.13 5.48
N LYS A 89 -19.91 19.13 5.84
CA LYS A 89 -19.84 19.85 7.12
C LYS A 89 -20.10 18.95 8.32
N THR A 90 -21.17 18.15 8.26
CA THR A 90 -21.60 17.32 9.38
C THR A 90 -20.70 16.09 9.59
N ALA A 91 -20.00 15.64 8.54
CA ALA A 91 -19.10 14.50 8.58
C ALA A 91 -17.69 14.80 9.08
N GLY A 92 -17.31 16.07 9.26
CA GLY A 92 -15.92 16.47 9.51
C GLY A 92 -15.01 16.36 8.27
N PHE A 93 -15.62 16.30 7.08
CA PHE A 93 -14.97 16.22 5.78
C PHE A 93 -14.88 17.59 5.09
N ASP A 94 -15.23 18.66 5.81
CA ASP A 94 -15.32 20.03 5.33
C ASP A 94 -13.97 20.59 4.87
N ALA A 95 -12.91 20.37 5.64
CA ALA A 95 -11.56 20.80 5.25
C ALA A 95 -11.13 20.16 3.92
N TYR A 96 -11.28 18.83 3.81
CA TYR A 96 -11.00 18.11 2.57
C TYR A 96 -11.88 18.60 1.41
N TYR A 97 -13.17 18.80 1.66
CA TYR A 97 -14.13 19.28 0.67
C TYR A 97 -13.77 20.68 0.15
N ILE A 98 -13.28 21.58 0.99
CA ILE A 98 -12.84 22.91 0.57
C ILE A 98 -11.64 22.80 -0.38
N ASP A 99 -10.68 21.94 -0.08
CA ASP A 99 -9.45 21.81 -0.87
C ASP A 99 -9.65 20.99 -2.15
N HIS A 100 -10.51 19.97 -2.11
CA HIS A 100 -10.59 18.93 -3.15
C HIS A 100 -12.01 18.60 -3.62
N THR A 101 -13.05 19.17 -2.99
CA THR A 101 -14.45 18.85 -3.25
C THR A 101 -14.72 17.33 -3.11
N SER A 102 -14.89 16.61 -4.22
CA SER A 102 -15.04 15.15 -4.28
C SER A 102 -13.90 14.49 -5.07
N GLY A 103 -12.90 15.27 -5.49
CA GLY A 103 -11.69 14.75 -6.12
C GLY A 103 -10.93 13.87 -5.14
N LEU A 104 -10.38 12.75 -5.62
CA LEU A 104 -9.52 11.88 -4.83
C LEU A 104 -8.11 12.45 -4.85
N TRP A 105 -7.62 12.83 -3.67
CA TRP A 105 -6.29 13.38 -3.46
C TRP A 105 -5.54 12.53 -2.42
N PRO A 106 -4.30 12.09 -2.70
CA PRO A 106 -3.61 11.15 -1.85
C PRO A 106 -3.11 11.82 -0.57
N GLN A 107 -3.77 11.54 0.54
CA GLN A 107 -3.37 11.97 1.88
C GLN A 107 -3.70 10.92 2.95
N ALA A 108 -3.06 11.05 4.11
CA ALA A 108 -3.51 10.38 5.32
C ALA A 108 -4.86 10.94 5.81
N ALA A 109 -5.61 10.16 6.61
CA ALA A 109 -6.81 10.64 7.32
C ALA A 109 -6.53 11.87 8.20
N GLY A 110 -5.28 12.01 8.68
CA GLY A 110 -4.81 13.19 9.42
C GLY A 110 -4.49 14.42 8.57
N GLY A 111 -4.71 14.38 7.25
CA GLY A 111 -4.49 15.51 6.34
C GLY A 111 -3.07 15.68 5.79
N ILE A 112 -2.16 14.74 6.07
CA ILE A 112 -0.79 14.80 5.56
C ILE A 112 -0.75 14.34 4.09
N PRO A 113 -0.28 15.17 3.14
CA PRO A 113 -0.13 14.78 1.74
C PRO A 113 0.83 13.61 1.59
N PHE A 114 0.50 12.68 0.69
CA PHE A 114 1.45 11.67 0.23
C PHE A 114 2.70 12.33 -0.36
N ASN A 115 3.87 11.81 -0.01
CA ASN A 115 5.15 12.28 -0.53
C ASN A 115 6.18 11.14 -0.50
N ALA A 116 7.36 11.35 -1.07
CA ALA A 116 8.38 10.29 -1.16
C ALA A 116 9.02 9.90 0.20
N CYS A 117 8.74 10.63 1.28
CA CYS A 117 9.21 10.25 2.62
C CYS A 117 8.46 9.05 3.20
N GLU A 118 7.33 8.66 2.62
CA GLU A 118 6.46 7.58 3.12
C GLU A 118 7.00 6.16 2.83
N PHE A 119 8.01 6.01 1.96
CA PHE A 119 8.63 4.72 1.65
C PHE A 119 10.13 4.83 1.40
N GLN A 120 10.82 3.69 1.37
CA GLN A 120 12.26 3.63 1.10
C GLN A 120 12.60 2.56 0.06
N SER A 121 13.63 2.85 -0.75
CA SER A 121 14.26 1.89 -1.67
C SER A 121 15.77 2.15 -1.59
N LYS A 122 16.51 1.22 -1.00
CA LYS A 122 17.92 1.42 -0.61
C LYS A 122 18.91 0.75 -1.55
N GLY A 123 18.46 -0.22 -2.36
CA GLY A 123 19.36 -0.98 -3.24
C GLY A 123 20.26 -1.95 -2.45
N ASP A 124 19.84 -2.31 -1.24
CA ASP A 124 20.40 -3.39 -0.43
C ASP A 124 19.29 -4.42 -0.26
N ALA A 125 19.50 -5.64 -0.76
CA ALA A 125 18.41 -6.60 -0.90
C ALA A 125 17.78 -7.00 0.44
N ILE A 126 18.61 -7.12 1.49
CA ILE A 126 18.14 -7.49 2.83
C ILE A 126 17.38 -6.31 3.45
N THR A 127 17.93 -5.10 3.38
CA THR A 127 17.29 -3.88 3.90
C THR A 127 15.94 -3.64 3.26
N ASP A 128 15.86 -3.75 1.93
CA ASP A 128 14.63 -3.52 1.18
C ASP A 128 13.56 -4.57 1.55
N LEU A 129 13.91 -5.85 1.66
CA LEU A 129 12.95 -6.89 2.06
C LEU A 129 12.48 -6.76 3.52
N PHE A 130 13.30 -6.21 4.41
CA PHE A 130 12.86 -5.87 5.78
C PHE A 130 11.90 -4.68 5.80
N GLU A 131 12.17 -3.65 5.00
CA GLU A 131 11.24 -2.54 4.79
C GLU A 131 9.90 -3.04 4.25
N ASP A 132 9.90 -3.98 3.30
CA ASP A 132 8.67 -4.56 2.74
C ASP A 132 7.88 -5.36 3.78
N LEU A 133 8.55 -6.21 4.56
CA LEU A 133 7.92 -6.94 5.68
C LEU A 133 7.29 -5.98 6.71
N ALA A 134 7.98 -4.88 7.02
CA ALA A 134 7.47 -3.86 7.93
C ALA A 134 6.28 -3.10 7.32
N ALA A 135 6.35 -2.75 6.03
CA ALA A 135 5.28 -2.07 5.30
C ALA A 135 3.98 -2.89 5.35
N GLU A 136 4.04 -4.17 4.99
CA GLU A 136 2.87 -5.06 5.00
C GLU A 136 2.23 -5.19 6.38
N GLN A 137 3.05 -5.29 7.44
CA GLN A 137 2.52 -5.37 8.81
C GLN A 137 1.86 -4.08 9.26
N LYS A 138 2.39 -2.92 8.87
CA LYS A 138 1.79 -1.62 9.17
C LYS A 138 0.48 -1.43 8.39
N ALA A 139 0.46 -1.74 7.09
CA ALA A 139 -0.74 -1.69 6.24
C ALA A 139 -1.86 -2.58 6.80
N ARG A 140 -1.54 -3.84 7.10
CA ARG A 140 -2.45 -4.80 7.75
C ARG A 140 -3.00 -4.28 9.09
N THR A 141 -2.18 -3.59 9.88
CA THR A 141 -2.62 -2.97 11.15
C THR A 141 -3.59 -1.81 10.91
N THR A 142 -3.33 -0.99 9.90
CA THR A 142 -4.23 0.09 9.49
C THR A 142 -5.58 -0.46 9.01
N TYR A 143 -5.59 -1.54 8.23
CA TYR A 143 -6.84 -2.21 7.84
C TYR A 143 -7.60 -2.80 9.03
N ASP A 144 -6.91 -3.43 9.97
CA ASP A 144 -7.51 -3.90 11.22
C ASP A 144 -8.17 -2.73 11.99
N ASN A 145 -7.55 -1.55 12.04
CA ASN A 145 -8.12 -0.37 12.67
C ASN A 145 -9.41 0.10 11.97
N ILE A 146 -9.41 0.13 10.63
CA ILE A 146 -10.61 0.45 9.85
C ILE A 146 -11.74 -0.56 10.17
N LEU A 147 -11.44 -1.85 10.22
CA LEU A 147 -12.43 -2.90 10.51
C LEU A 147 -13.02 -2.84 11.93
N ARG A 148 -12.34 -2.17 12.88
CA ARG A 148 -12.84 -1.93 14.24
C ARG A 148 -13.83 -0.77 14.32
N VAL A 149 -13.76 0.19 13.40
CA VAL A 149 -14.56 1.43 13.45
C VAL A 149 -15.61 1.54 12.34
N VAL A 150 -15.51 0.72 11.30
CA VAL A 150 -16.48 0.63 10.20
C VAL A 150 -17.35 -0.61 10.37
N ASP A 151 -18.66 -0.42 10.36
CA ASP A 151 -19.64 -1.51 10.53
C ASP A 151 -20.35 -1.93 9.23
N ASP A 152 -20.37 -1.07 8.22
CA ASP A 152 -21.06 -1.33 6.96
C ASP A 152 -20.47 -2.55 6.23
N PRO A 153 -21.25 -3.63 6.00
CA PRO A 153 -20.77 -4.81 5.30
C PRO A 153 -20.24 -4.56 3.89
N GLU A 154 -20.81 -3.60 3.15
CA GLU A 154 -20.41 -3.27 1.77
C GLU A 154 -19.02 -2.62 1.74
N ILE A 155 -18.60 -2.01 2.85
CA ILE A 155 -17.26 -1.45 3.03
C ILE A 155 -16.32 -2.50 3.64
N LYS A 156 -16.77 -3.26 4.64
CA LYS A 156 -15.94 -4.27 5.32
C LYS A 156 -15.50 -5.39 4.38
N ASP A 157 -16.32 -5.76 3.40
CA ASP A 157 -16.00 -6.86 2.49
C ASP A 157 -14.73 -6.61 1.65
N PRO A 158 -14.62 -5.53 0.85
CA PRO A 158 -13.38 -5.23 0.14
C PRO A 158 -12.20 -4.93 1.09
N ILE A 159 -12.45 -4.31 2.25
CA ILE A 159 -11.39 -4.08 3.25
C ILE A 159 -10.84 -5.41 3.81
N ARG A 160 -11.68 -6.43 4.02
CA ARG A 160 -11.23 -7.77 4.43
C ARG A 160 -10.40 -8.46 3.35
N PHE A 161 -10.75 -8.26 2.08
CA PHE A 161 -9.97 -8.75 0.95
C PHE A 161 -8.55 -8.17 1.00
N LEU A 162 -8.41 -6.84 1.02
CA LEU A 162 -7.13 -6.13 1.08
C LEU A 162 -6.30 -6.60 2.30
N ARG A 163 -6.91 -6.56 3.48
CA ARG A 163 -6.32 -7.04 4.73
C ARG A 163 -5.82 -8.50 4.68
N ALA A 164 -6.44 -9.36 3.87
CA ALA A 164 -5.97 -10.72 3.67
C ALA A 164 -4.79 -10.82 2.69
N ARG A 165 -4.75 -9.93 1.69
CA ARG A 165 -3.61 -9.81 0.76
C ARG A 165 -2.34 -9.38 1.48
N GLU A 166 -2.42 -8.44 2.43
CA GLU A 166 -1.22 -8.02 3.19
C GLU A 166 -0.57 -9.17 3.96
N VAL A 167 -1.39 -10.11 4.45
CA VAL A 167 -0.86 -11.32 5.12
C VAL A 167 -0.14 -12.22 4.13
N VAL A 168 -0.66 -12.35 2.90
CA VAL A 168 -0.02 -13.13 1.86
C VAL A 168 1.26 -12.45 1.40
N HIS A 169 1.25 -11.14 1.16
CA HIS A 169 2.42 -10.37 0.77
C HIS A 169 3.52 -10.44 1.83
N PHE A 170 3.17 -10.25 3.10
CA PHE A 170 4.11 -10.44 4.21
C PHE A 170 4.78 -11.82 4.18
N GLN A 171 3.99 -12.89 4.01
CA GLN A 171 4.54 -14.24 3.92
C GLN A 171 5.46 -14.40 2.70
N ARG A 172 5.07 -13.85 1.55
CA ARG A 172 5.87 -13.90 0.32
C ARG A 172 7.19 -13.13 0.44
N PHE A 173 7.20 -11.96 1.06
CA PHE A 173 8.43 -11.24 1.35
C PHE A 173 9.31 -11.99 2.36
N GLY A 174 8.71 -12.69 3.32
CA GLY A 174 9.44 -13.58 4.23
C GLY A 174 10.14 -14.73 3.49
N GLU A 175 9.43 -15.40 2.58
CA GLU A 175 10.01 -16.42 1.69
C GLU A 175 11.13 -15.85 0.81
N ALA A 176 10.95 -14.63 0.30
CA ALA A 176 11.95 -13.94 -0.52
C ALA A 176 13.20 -13.57 0.27
N LEU A 177 13.05 -13.16 1.52
CA LEU A 177 14.16 -12.85 2.42
C LEU A 177 15.03 -14.10 2.66
N GLU A 178 14.42 -15.24 2.97
CA GLU A 178 15.18 -16.48 3.16
C GLU A 178 15.87 -16.95 1.87
N LYS A 179 15.18 -16.88 0.71
CA LYS A 179 15.80 -17.18 -0.60
C LYS A 179 16.97 -16.25 -0.93
N THR A 180 16.92 -15.00 -0.49
CA THR A 180 17.98 -14.02 -0.74
C THR A 180 19.19 -14.34 0.11
N LYS A 181 18.98 -14.70 1.39
CA LYS A 181 20.05 -15.18 2.28
C LYS A 181 20.74 -16.42 1.73
N ASP A 182 20.02 -17.40 1.19
CA ASP A 182 20.60 -18.62 0.62
C ASP A 182 21.60 -18.37 -0.53
N ARG A 183 21.51 -17.21 -1.19
CA ARG A 183 22.40 -16.82 -2.30
C ARG A 183 23.56 -15.92 -1.88
N LEU A 184 23.55 -15.45 -0.64
CA LEU A 184 24.54 -14.56 -0.08
C LEU A 184 25.42 -15.33 0.92
N ASP A 185 26.67 -14.89 1.10
CA ASP A 185 27.50 -15.43 2.19
C ASP A 185 26.91 -14.98 3.54
N ALA A 186 26.65 -15.94 4.43
CA ALA A 186 26.09 -15.67 5.75
C ALA A 186 26.94 -14.76 6.63
N LYS A 187 28.24 -14.63 6.34
CA LYS A 187 29.12 -13.66 6.99
C LYS A 187 28.89 -12.22 6.52
N ASN A 188 28.22 -12.04 5.38
CA ASN A 188 28.07 -10.75 4.70
C ASN A 188 26.67 -10.14 4.84
N TYR A 189 25.65 -10.89 5.28
CA TYR A 189 24.25 -10.41 5.35
C TYR A 189 24.06 -9.04 6.01
N TYR A 190 24.93 -8.70 6.97
CA TYR A 190 24.83 -7.48 7.77
C TYR A 190 26.15 -6.71 7.87
N TYR A 191 27.17 -7.13 7.11
CA TYR A 191 28.52 -6.55 7.23
C TYR A 191 28.76 -5.41 6.23
N ALA A 192 28.24 -5.52 5.01
CA ALA A 192 28.27 -4.46 3.99
C ALA A 192 27.13 -4.69 2.98
N ASN A 193 26.89 -3.75 2.06
CA ASN A 193 25.91 -3.95 1.01
C ASN A 193 26.49 -4.89 -0.05
N PRO A 194 26.03 -6.14 -0.18
CA PRO A 194 26.65 -7.11 -1.08
C PRO A 194 26.42 -6.77 -2.56
N GLU A 195 25.40 -5.96 -2.86
CA GLU A 195 25.12 -5.47 -4.21
C GLU A 195 26.10 -4.37 -4.65
N PHE A 196 26.69 -3.60 -3.72
CA PHE A 196 27.60 -2.49 -4.00
C PHE A 196 29.06 -2.77 -3.62
N ASP A 197 29.31 -3.30 -2.43
CA ASP A 197 30.64 -3.44 -1.81
C ASP A 197 31.42 -4.70 -2.24
N LYS A 198 31.27 -5.12 -3.51
CA LYS A 198 31.82 -6.38 -4.06
C LYS A 198 33.33 -6.53 -3.90
N LYS A 199 34.07 -5.43 -3.73
CA LYS A 199 35.55 -5.41 -3.59
C LYS A 199 36.04 -5.59 -2.15
N LEU A 200 35.20 -5.41 -1.14
CA LEU A 200 35.57 -5.63 0.27
C LEU A 200 35.68 -7.12 0.61
N PHE A 201 35.27 -8.00 -0.30
CA PHE A 201 35.14 -9.44 -0.11
C PHE A 201 35.89 -10.28 -1.18
N GLY A 202 36.78 -9.65 -1.96
CA GLY A 202 37.62 -10.29 -2.97
C GLY A 202 38.98 -10.71 -2.44
#